data_AF-A0A451CA14-F1
#
_entry.id   AF-A0A451CA14-F1
#
_cell.length_a   1.000
_cell.length_b   1.000
_cell.length_c   1.000
_cell.angle_alpha   90.00
_cell.angle_beta   90.00
_cell.angle_gamma   90.00
#
_symmetry.space_group_name_H-M   'P 1'
#
loop_
_entity.id
_entity.type
_entity.pdbx_description
1 polymer ?
#
loop_
_entity_poly.entity_id
_entity_poly.type
_entity_poly.pdbx_seq_one_letter_code
_entity_poly.pdbx_strand_id
1 'polypeptide(L)' 'MSTEPNVRRRFVLEGFEAALERKKREHPPIAPILDGEKEARLIQIACSQPPEGCAKWTLQLLADELVALDVV' A
#
# COMPACT_ATOMS: atom_id res chain seq x y z
N MET A 1 -14.08 -25.60 -9.91
CA MET A 1 -15.34 -25.85 -10.65
C MET A 1 -15.77 -24.54 -11.28
N SER A 2 -15.39 -24.31 -12.54
CA SER A 2 -15.71 -23.08 -13.27
C SER A 2 -17.14 -23.16 -13.78
N THR A 3 -18.00 -22.25 -13.34
CA THR A 3 -19.40 -22.23 -13.76
C THR A 3 -19.55 -21.35 -15.01
N GLU A 4 -19.76 -21.97 -16.19
CA GLU A 4 -20.07 -21.33 -17.49
C GLU A 4 -20.94 -20.04 -17.45
N PRO A 5 -21.99 -19.93 -16.61
CA PRO A 5 -22.86 -18.75 -16.61
C PRO A 5 -22.14 -17.44 -16.29
N ASN A 6 -21.11 -17.47 -15.44
CA ASN A 6 -20.39 -16.26 -15.02
C ASN A 6 -19.53 -15.68 -16.15
N VAL A 7 -18.96 -16.54 -16.99
CA VAL A 7 -18.10 -16.10 -18.10
C VAL A 7 -18.93 -15.40 -19.18
N ARG A 8 -20.10 -15.95 -19.53
CA ARG A 8 -21.01 -15.31 -20.49
C ARG A 8 -21.50 -13.95 -20.02
N ARG A 9 -21.82 -13.81 -18.72
CA ARG A 9 -22.26 -12.55 -18.13
C ARG A 9 -21.14 -11.50 -18.12
N ARG A 10 -19.91 -11.89 -17.74
CA ARG A 10 -18.74 -10.98 -17.78
C ARG A 10 -18.38 -10.57 -19.20
N PHE A 11 -18.51 -11.45 -20.18
CA PHE A 11 -18.29 -11.11 -21.59
C PHE A 11 -19.21 -9.98 -22.08
N VAL A 12 -20.49 -10.03 -21.73
CA VAL A 12 -21.48 -9.02 -22.15
C VAL A 12 -21.32 -7.69 -21.39
N LEU A 13 -20.94 -7.74 -20.11
CA LEU A 13 -20.87 -6.54 -19.25
C LEU A 13 -19.50 -5.87 -19.22
N GLU A 14 -18.42 -6.65 -19.29
CA GLU A 14 -17.04 -6.20 -19.04
C GLU A 14 -16.12 -6.46 -20.26
N GLY A 15 -16.60 -7.14 -21.30
CA GLY A 15 -15.85 -7.43 -22.53
C GLY A 15 -15.08 -8.75 -22.52
N PHE A 16 -14.44 -9.08 -23.65
CA PHE A 16 -13.74 -10.34 -23.88
C PHE A 16 -12.58 -10.58 -22.90
N GLU A 17 -11.75 -9.57 -22.71
CA GLU A 17 -10.57 -9.64 -21.85
C GLU A 17 -10.97 -9.86 -20.38
N ALA A 18 -12.01 -9.17 -19.91
CA ALA A 18 -12.49 -9.32 -18.54
C ALA A 18 -13.16 -10.68 -18.27
N ALA A 19 -13.75 -11.32 -19.28
CA ALA A 19 -14.36 -12.64 -19.13
C ALA A 19 -13.30 -13.75 -18.96
N LEU A 20 -12.16 -13.61 -19.64
CA LEU A 20 -11.07 -14.58 -19.65
C LEU A 20 -10.08 -14.34 -18.51
N GLU A 21 -9.80 -13.08 -18.19
CA GLU A 21 -8.82 -12.71 -17.18
C GLU A 21 -9.39 -12.75 -15.76
N ARG A 22 -8.51 -13.11 -14.81
CA ARG A 22 -8.80 -13.01 -13.39
C ARG A 22 -8.91 -11.54 -13.02
N LYS A 23 -10.02 -11.14 -12.38
CA LYS A 23 -10.21 -9.77 -11.89
C LYS A 23 -8.99 -9.35 -11.07
N LYS A 24 -8.24 -8.37 -11.59
CA LYS A 24 -7.09 -7.78 -10.90
C LYS A 24 -7.64 -7.09 -9.65
N ARG A 25 -7.03 -7.38 -8.50
CA ARG A 25 -7.40 -6.73 -7.25
C ARG A 25 -6.86 -5.31 -7.29
N GLU A 26 -7.71 -4.32 -7.09
CA GLU A 26 -7.31 -2.91 -7.01
C GLU A 26 -6.58 -2.61 -5.69
N HIS A 27 -6.93 -3.33 -4.62
CA HIS A 27 -6.31 -3.18 -3.31
C HIS A 27 -5.77 -4.52 -2.77
N PRO A 28 -4.68 -4.49 -1.97
CA PRO A 28 -4.21 -5.66 -1.28
C PRO A 28 -5.26 -6.16 -0.27
N PRO A 29 -5.30 -7.48 0.02
CA PRO A 29 -6.25 -8.05 0.98
C PRO A 29 -5.97 -7.65 2.43
N ILE A 30 -4.77 -7.15 2.73
CA ILE A 30 -4.37 -6.61 4.03
C ILE A 30 -4.09 -5.14 3.81
N ALA A 31 -4.77 -4.27 4.55
CA ALA A 31 -4.48 -2.85 4.52
C ALA A 31 -3.03 -2.62 4.97
N PRO A 32 -2.26 -1.78 4.25
CA PRO A 32 -0.92 -1.44 4.70
C PRO A 32 -0.99 -0.75 6.07
N ILE A 33 -0.08 -1.10 6.98
CA ILE A 33 0.00 -0.49 8.33
C ILE A 33 0.39 1.00 8.22
N LEU A 34 1.17 1.32 7.18
CA LEU A 34 1.46 2.68 6.75
C LEU A 34 0.54 3.04 5.58
N ASP A 35 -0.46 3.88 5.85
CA ASP A 35 -1.23 4.56 4.82
C ASP A 35 -0.34 5.54 4.03
N GLY A 36 -0.78 5.94 2.83
CA GLY A 36 0.00 6.86 1.98
C GLY A 36 0.34 8.20 2.65
N GLU A 37 -0.51 8.70 3.56
CA GLU A 37 -0.19 9.89 4.36
C GLU A 37 0.93 9.64 5.38
N LYS A 38 0.93 8.45 6.00
CA LYS A 38 1.96 8.03 6.95
C LYS A 38 3.31 7.83 6.25
N GLU A 39 3.29 7.26 5.04
CA GLU A 39 4.48 7.17 4.18
C GLU A 39 5.02 8.55 3.79
N ALA A 40 4.15 9.48 3.40
CA ALA A 40 4.56 10.84 3.06
C ALA A 40 5.23 11.55 4.26
N ARG A 41 4.67 11.38 5.48
CA ARG A 41 5.29 11.89 6.71
C ARG A 41 6.63 11.22 7.01
N LEU A 42 6.74 9.90 6.85
CA LEU A 42 8.02 9.20 6.99
C LEU A 42 9.08 9.73 6.02
N ILE A 43 8.71 9.96 4.76
CA ILE A 43 9.63 10.53 3.75
C ILE A 43 10.06 11.94 4.16
N GLN A 44 9.14 12.78 4.65
CA GLN A 44 9.46 14.12 5.13
C GLN A 44 10.47 14.09 6.27
N ILE A 45 10.29 13.19 7.25
CA ILE A 45 11.20 13.00 8.38
C ILE A 45 12.56 12.52 7.88
N ALA A 46 12.60 11.50 7.01
CA ALA A 46 13.83 10.95 6.46
C ALA A 46 14.62 11.97 5.62
N CYS A 47 13.94 12.93 4.99
CA CYS A 47 14.56 14.05 4.28
C CYS A 47 15.00 15.21 5.20
N SER A 48 14.60 15.20 6.48
CA SER A 48 14.96 16.22 7.46
C SER A 48 16.29 15.91 8.14
N GLN A 49 16.78 16.86 8.95
CA GLN A 49 18.05 16.73 9.63
C GLN A 49 17.96 15.69 10.76
N PRO A 50 18.85 14.69 10.81
CA PRO A 50 18.83 13.68 11.86
C PRO A 50 19.11 14.33 13.23
N PRO A 51 18.53 13.79 14.32
CA PRO A 51 18.70 14.32 15.67
C PRO A 51 20.17 14.28 16.13
N GLU A 52 20.52 15.19 17.05
CA GLU A 52 21.89 15.36 17.52
C GLU A 52 22.51 14.04 18.01
N GLY A 53 23.70 13.72 17.50
CA GLY A 53 24.40 12.47 17.80
C GLY A 53 24.24 11.37 16.74
N CYS A 54 23.36 11.57 15.73
CA CYS A 54 23.17 10.61 14.65
C CYS A 54 23.62 11.20 13.30
N ALA A 55 24.56 10.51 12.63
CA ALA A 55 25.05 10.94 11.31
C ALA A 55 24.03 10.72 10.17
N LYS A 56 23.01 9.89 10.39
CA LYS A 56 21.97 9.54 9.41
C LYS A 56 20.74 8.97 10.10
N TRP A 57 19.59 9.05 9.43
CA TRP A 57 18.38 8.31 9.81
C TRP A 57 18.63 6.80 9.71
N THR A 58 18.48 6.10 10.83
CA THR A 58 18.39 4.64 10.84
C THR A 58 16.93 4.22 10.85
N LEU A 59 16.64 2.99 10.43
CA LEU A 59 15.28 2.42 10.51
C LEU A 59 14.72 2.45 11.94
N GLN A 60 15.58 2.23 12.95
CA GLN A 60 15.20 2.29 14.35
C GLN A 60 14.76 3.71 14.76
N LEU A 61 15.57 4.72 14.42
CA LEU A 61 15.26 6.13 14.69
C LEU A 61 14.00 6.60 13.98
N LEU A 62 13.80 6.17 12.74
CA LEU A 62 12.57 6.49 12.01
C LEU A 62 11.35 5.83 12.67
N ALA A 63 11.48 4.60 13.16
CA ALA A 63 10.40 3.93 13.88
C ALA A 63 10.08 4.63 15.22
N ASP A 64 11.11 4.97 16.00
CA ASP A 64 10.96 5.68 17.28
C ASP A 64 10.33 7.07 17.07
N GLU A 65 10.76 7.81 16.04
CA GLU A 65 10.21 9.12 15.68
C GLU A 65 8.76 9.02 15.18
N LEU A 66 8.43 8.00 14.38
CA LEU A 66 7.05 7.76 13.94
C LEU A 66 6.09 7.47 15.10
N VAL A 67 6.55 6.75 16.13
CA VAL A 67 5.78 6.50 17.35
C VAL A 67 5.66 7.79 18.18
N ALA A 68 6.75 8.56 18.30
CA ALA A 68 6.73 9.83 19.02
C ALA A 68 5.75 10.86 18.39
N LEU A 69 5.59 10.80 17.07
CA LEU A 69 4.67 11.65 16.30
C LEU A 69 3.26 11.08 16.14
N ASP A 70 2.94 9.96 16.82
CA ASP A 70 1.63 9.28 16.80
C ASP A 70 1.16 8.94 15.37
N VAL A 71 2.10 8.63 14.48
CA VAL A 71 1.82 8.29 13.08
C VAL A 71 1.38 6.84 12.95
N VAL A 72 1.74 5.96 13.89
CA VAL A 72 1.39 4.53 13.92
C VAL A 72 0.65 4.17 15.19
#